data_AF-A0AA96SVI2-F1
#
_entry.id   AF-A0AA96SVI2-F1
#
_cell.length_a   1.000
_cell.length_b   1.000
_cell.length_c   1.000
_cell.angle_alpha   90.00
_cell.angle_beta   90.00
_cell.angle_gamma   90.00
#
_symmetry.space_group_name_H-M   'P 1'
#
loop_
_entity.id
_entity.type
_entity.pdbx_description
1 polymer ?
#
loop_
_entity_poly.entity_id
_entity_poly.type
_entity_poly.pdbx_seq_one_letter_code
_entity_poly.pdbx_strand_id
1 'polypeptide(L)'
;MEKSIKSELIGMFIFNETLHTYEQNEGKVHWGLDIGKGLVHVHEMMKRAEKLYVCLEEFDKKAKIAIAKELIEYKNDFWPEYDENDEHLDWDAVDAGEYDMTKETFEQSITLMDILIRENDIYCEYNDGDVFGGHRIHASFDNEYNLLAAEI
;
A
#
# COMPACT_ATOMS: atom_id res chain seq x y z
N MET A 1 27.01 12.85 -0.51
CA MET A 1 26.05 11.75 -0.71
C MET A 1 26.11 11.37 -2.18
N GLU A 2 26.05 10.09 -2.52
CA GLU A 2 26.07 9.65 -3.92
C GLU A 2 24.77 10.05 -4.62
N LYS A 3 24.82 10.38 -5.92
CA LYS A 3 23.62 10.74 -6.67
C LYS A 3 22.78 9.53 -7.09
N SER A 4 23.37 8.35 -7.04
CA SER A 4 22.73 7.10 -7.39
C SER A 4 23.40 5.96 -6.66
N ILE A 5 22.62 4.94 -6.29
CA ILE A 5 23.10 3.72 -5.66
C ILE A 5 22.46 2.52 -6.36
N LYS A 6 23.17 1.39 -6.44
CA LYS A 6 22.68 0.20 -7.12
C LYS A 6 22.33 -0.89 -6.10
N SER A 7 21.11 -1.40 -6.19
CA SER A 7 20.70 -2.68 -5.60
C SER A 7 21.07 -3.82 -6.53
N GLU A 8 21.44 -4.95 -5.96
CA GLU A 8 21.71 -6.18 -6.73
C GLU A 8 20.41 -6.83 -7.24
N LEU A 9 19.27 -6.55 -6.59
CA LEU A 9 17.98 -7.18 -6.90
C LEU A 9 16.96 -6.22 -7.53
N ILE A 10 16.90 -4.98 -7.06
CA ILE A 10 15.83 -4.02 -7.40
C ILE A 10 16.25 -3.10 -8.56
N GLY A 11 17.56 -2.85 -8.72
CA GLY A 11 18.10 -1.98 -9.76
C GLY A 11 18.72 -0.69 -9.22
N MET A 12 18.77 0.34 -10.06
CA MET A 12 19.45 1.60 -9.74
C MET A 12 18.48 2.60 -9.13
N PHE A 13 18.81 3.09 -7.93
CA PHE A 13 18.11 4.17 -7.29
C PHE A 13 18.80 5.50 -7.57
N ILE A 14 18.02 6.55 -7.78
CA ILE A 14 18.47 7.91 -8.02
C ILE A 14 18.07 8.77 -6.82
N PHE A 15 19.00 9.60 -6.34
CA PHE A 15 18.75 10.46 -5.21
C PHE A 15 17.88 11.68 -5.59
N ASN A 16 16.78 11.87 -4.88
CA ASN A 16 15.92 13.04 -4.95
C ASN A 16 16.29 14.02 -3.82
N GLU A 17 16.96 15.12 -4.19
CA GLU A 17 17.42 16.13 -3.23
C GLU A 17 16.27 16.86 -2.51
N THR A 18 15.08 16.93 -3.11
CA THR A 18 13.93 17.64 -2.51
C THR A 18 13.34 16.81 -1.38
N LEU A 19 13.09 15.53 -1.66
CA LEU A 19 12.45 14.61 -0.73
C LEU A 19 13.45 13.92 0.21
N HIS A 20 14.75 14.03 -0.08
CA HIS A 20 15.81 13.29 0.62
C HIS A 20 15.54 11.78 0.61
N THR A 21 15.16 11.28 -0.56
CA THR A 21 14.84 9.87 -0.82
C THR A 21 15.71 9.34 -1.95
N TYR A 22 16.06 8.06 -1.91
CA TYR A 22 16.54 7.35 -3.09
C TYR A 22 15.35 6.65 -3.75
N GLU A 23 15.13 6.88 -5.04
CA GLU A 23 13.96 6.39 -5.77
C GLU A 23 14.36 5.49 -6.93
N GLN A 24 13.63 4.40 -7.10
CA GLN A 24 13.70 3.51 -8.25
C GLN A 24 12.26 3.36 -8.78
N ASN A 25 12.03 3.82 -10.00
CA ASN A 25 10.70 3.87 -10.60
C ASN A 25 10.60 2.97 -11.84
N GLU A 26 11.54 2.04 -12.03
CA GLU A 26 11.50 1.10 -13.15
C GLU A 26 10.79 -0.18 -12.71
N GLY A 27 9.63 -0.47 -13.28
CA GLY A 27 8.89 -1.70 -12.99
C GLY A 27 7.42 -1.41 -12.68
N LYS A 28 6.77 -2.38 -12.03
CA LYS A 28 5.36 -2.26 -11.62
C LYS A 28 5.19 -1.59 -10.27
N VAL A 29 6.17 -1.74 -9.39
CA VAL A 29 6.19 -1.18 -8.05
C VAL A 29 7.37 -0.24 -7.96
N HIS A 30 7.13 1.00 -7.56
CA HIS A 30 8.19 1.96 -7.31
C HIS A 30 8.76 1.77 -5.91
N TRP A 31 10.05 1.99 -5.77
CA TRP A 31 10.78 1.82 -4.52
C TRP A 31 11.40 3.12 -4.08
N GLY A 32 11.24 3.44 -2.81
CA GLY A 32 11.86 4.56 -2.13
C GLY A 32 12.65 4.12 -0.90
N LEU A 33 13.79 4.77 -0.65
CA LEU A 33 14.52 4.68 0.61
C LEU A 33 14.58 6.07 1.23
N ASP A 34 13.85 6.27 2.33
CA ASP A 34 13.85 7.54 3.06
C ASP A 34 15.08 7.63 3.97
N ILE A 35 15.93 8.62 3.68
CA ILE A 35 17.14 8.92 4.46
C ILE A 35 17.03 10.27 5.18
N GLY A 36 15.87 10.93 5.16
CA GLY A 36 15.68 12.33 5.53
C GLY A 36 16.08 12.69 6.96
N LYS A 37 16.06 11.72 7.89
CA LYS A 37 16.52 11.94 9.28
C LYS A 37 18.00 11.62 9.50
N GLY A 38 18.69 11.02 8.52
CA GLY A 38 20.13 10.74 8.56
C GLY A 38 20.61 9.78 9.66
N LEU A 39 19.71 9.21 10.46
CA LEU A 39 20.04 8.32 11.57
C LEU A 39 20.36 6.89 11.11
N VAL A 40 19.72 6.45 10.02
CA VAL A 40 19.93 5.12 9.43
C VAL A 40 20.73 5.22 8.14
N HIS A 41 21.75 4.37 8.02
CA HIS A 41 22.62 4.36 6.86
C HIS A 41 21.90 3.79 5.65
N VAL A 42 22.04 4.42 4.48
CA VAL A 42 21.37 4.01 3.23
C VAL A 42 21.58 2.52 2.87
N HIS A 43 22.76 1.97 3.19
CA HIS A 43 23.05 0.56 2.98
C HIS A 43 22.18 -0.37 3.85
N GLU A 44 21.76 0.06 5.04
CA GLU A 44 20.82 -0.70 5.86
C GLU A 44 19.41 -0.66 5.26
N MET A 45 18.95 0.51 4.82
CA MET A 45 17.66 0.64 4.11
C MET A 45 17.62 -0.24 2.86
N MET A 46 18.71 -0.24 2.09
CA MET A 46 18.86 -1.08 0.91
C MET A 46 18.71 -2.57 1.24
N LYS A 47 19.34 -3.05 2.33
CA LYS A 47 19.21 -4.45 2.76
C LYS A 47 17.78 -4.81 3.15
N ARG A 48 17.06 -3.89 3.81
CA ARG A 48 15.63 -4.09 4.14
C ARG A 48 14.79 -4.17 2.87
N ALA A 49 15.02 -3.28 1.91
CA ALA A 49 14.35 -3.30 0.61
C ALA A 49 14.61 -4.62 -0.13
N GLU A 50 15.86 -5.06 -0.22
CA GLU A 50 16.24 -6.32 -0.88
C GLU A 50 15.64 -7.55 -0.18
N LYS A 51 15.59 -7.54 1.17
CA LYS A 51 14.92 -8.60 1.93
C LYS A 51 13.42 -8.67 1.63
N LEU A 52 12.76 -7.51 1.54
CA LEU A 52 11.34 -7.43 1.17
C LEU A 52 11.13 -7.88 -0.28
N TYR A 53 11.98 -7.46 -1.21
CA TYR A 53 11.91 -7.80 -2.62
C TYR A 53 11.90 -9.32 -2.85
N VAL A 54 12.74 -10.07 -2.11
CA VAL A 54 12.80 -11.55 -2.20
C VAL A 54 11.46 -12.22 -1.84
N CYS A 55 10.68 -11.62 -0.95
CA CYS A 55 9.38 -12.15 -0.52
C CYS A 55 8.20 -11.27 -0.93
N LEU A 56 8.35 -10.45 -1.97
CA LEU A 56 7.39 -9.39 -2.31
C LEU A 56 5.98 -9.94 -2.60
N GLU A 57 5.88 -11.03 -3.34
CA GLU A 57 4.58 -11.63 -3.68
C GLU A 57 3.84 -12.16 -2.45
N GLU A 58 4.55 -12.80 -1.52
CA GLU A 58 3.97 -13.30 -0.27
C GLU A 58 3.59 -12.15 0.67
N PHE A 59 4.45 -11.14 0.75
CA PHE A 59 4.17 -9.90 1.47
C PHE A 59 2.90 -9.24 0.95
N ASP A 60 2.82 -8.96 -0.36
CA ASP A 60 1.69 -8.26 -0.96
C ASP A 60 0.38 -9.01 -0.73
N LYS A 61 0.39 -10.34 -0.87
CA LYS A 61 -0.78 -11.17 -0.55
C LYS A 61 -1.25 -11.01 0.90
N LYS A 62 -0.32 -11.02 1.87
CA LYS A 62 -0.67 -10.86 3.29
C LYS A 62 -1.09 -9.42 3.61
N ALA A 63 -0.43 -8.44 3.01
CA ALA A 63 -0.73 -7.02 3.15
C ALA A 63 -2.15 -6.73 2.69
N LYS A 64 -2.56 -7.22 1.51
CA LYS A 64 -3.92 -7.08 0.99
C LYS A 64 -4.98 -7.65 1.92
N ILE A 65 -4.75 -8.85 2.47
CA ILE A 65 -5.64 -9.46 3.47
C ILE A 65 -5.76 -8.59 4.73
N ALA A 66 -4.64 -8.04 5.21
CA ALA A 66 -4.64 -7.20 6.40
C ALA A 66 -5.36 -5.86 6.16
N ILE A 67 -5.08 -5.20 5.03
CA ILE A 67 -5.72 -3.95 4.61
C ILE A 67 -7.23 -4.16 4.45
N ALA A 68 -7.65 -5.21 3.74
CA ALA A 68 -9.07 -5.51 3.57
C ALA A 68 -9.77 -5.75 4.91
N LYS A 69 -9.13 -6.44 5.85
CA LYS A 69 -9.70 -6.61 7.21
C LYS A 69 -9.85 -5.30 7.96
N GLU A 70 -8.92 -4.37 7.79
CA GLU A 70 -8.93 -3.07 8.47
C GLU A 70 -9.99 -2.12 7.88
N LEU A 71 -10.19 -2.16 6.56
CA LEU A 71 -10.96 -1.12 5.84
C LEU A 71 -12.32 -1.58 5.30
N ILE A 72 -12.65 -2.88 5.32
CA ILE A 72 -13.89 -3.38 4.69
C ILE A 72 -15.16 -2.83 5.35
N GLU A 73 -15.18 -2.72 6.68
CA GLU A 73 -16.33 -2.17 7.40
C GLU A 73 -16.52 -0.70 7.04
N TYR A 74 -15.42 0.08 7.04
CA TYR A 74 -15.46 1.48 6.60
C TYR A 74 -15.91 1.64 5.14
N LYS A 75 -15.48 0.73 4.25
CA LYS A 75 -15.94 0.70 2.85
C LYS A 75 -17.46 0.50 2.79
N ASN A 76 -17.99 -0.54 3.40
CA ASN A 76 -19.42 -0.84 3.29
C ASN A 76 -20.30 0.22 3.96
N ASP A 77 -19.84 0.83 5.06
CA ASP A 77 -20.61 1.83 5.80
C ASP A 77 -20.61 3.22 5.13
N PHE A 78 -19.49 3.63 4.52
CA PHE A 78 -19.30 5.03 4.08
C PHE A 78 -19.12 5.19 2.57
N TRP A 79 -18.92 4.10 1.85
CA TRP A 79 -18.72 4.09 0.40
C TRP A 79 -19.60 3.01 -0.25
N PRO A 80 -20.94 3.05 -0.06
CA PRO A 80 -21.82 2.07 -0.68
C PRO A 80 -21.76 2.16 -2.21
N GLU A 81 -21.94 1.01 -2.87
CA GLU A 81 -21.99 0.91 -4.34
C GLU A 81 -23.38 1.28 -4.92
N TYR A 82 -24.37 1.47 -4.05
CA TYR A 82 -25.75 1.80 -4.44
C TYR A 82 -26.02 3.31 -4.31
N ASP A 83 -26.95 3.82 -5.12
CA ASP A 83 -27.45 5.18 -4.98
C ASP A 83 -28.58 5.20 -3.94
N GLU A 84 -28.35 5.85 -2.81
CA GLU A 84 -29.35 6.02 -1.75
C GLU A 84 -30.64 6.72 -2.22
N ASN A 85 -30.61 7.42 -3.36
CA ASN A 85 -31.78 8.09 -3.93
C ASN A 85 -32.55 7.23 -4.95
N ASP A 86 -32.11 5.99 -5.20
CA ASP A 86 -32.82 5.08 -6.12
C ASP A 86 -34.13 4.60 -5.49
N GLU A 87 -35.26 5.03 -6.06
CA GLU A 87 -36.61 4.66 -5.63
C GLU A 87 -36.91 3.15 -5.80
N HIS A 88 -36.08 2.43 -6.54
CA HIS A 88 -36.19 0.98 -6.77
C HIS A 88 -35.22 0.15 -5.93
N LEU A 89 -34.43 0.78 -5.05
CA LEU A 89 -33.50 0.08 -4.18
C LEU A 89 -34.24 -0.79 -3.17
N ASP A 90 -33.79 -2.05 -3.05
CA ASP A 90 -34.31 -2.98 -2.06
C ASP A 90 -33.61 -2.72 -0.71
N TRP A 91 -34.25 -1.89 0.11
CA TRP A 91 -33.74 -1.51 1.43
C TRP A 91 -33.64 -2.71 2.39
N ASP A 92 -34.48 -3.73 2.25
CA ASP A 92 -34.38 -4.93 3.10
C ASP A 92 -33.10 -5.72 2.75
N ALA A 93 -32.72 -5.76 1.46
CA ALA A 93 -31.47 -6.38 1.01
C ALA A 93 -30.23 -5.56 1.38
N VAL A 94 -30.32 -4.23 1.37
CA VAL A 94 -29.27 -3.34 1.88
C VAL A 94 -29.02 -3.58 3.36
N ASP A 95 -30.08 -3.59 4.18
CA ASP A 95 -29.97 -3.85 5.63
C ASP A 95 -29.44 -5.25 5.94
N ALA A 96 -29.65 -6.21 5.03
CA ALA A 96 -29.10 -7.56 5.12
C ALA A 96 -27.63 -7.66 4.67
N GLY A 97 -27.03 -6.59 4.14
CA GLY A 97 -25.66 -6.55 3.63
C GLY A 97 -25.48 -7.26 2.29
N GLU A 98 -26.54 -7.44 1.49
CA GLU A 98 -26.43 -8.14 0.20
C GLU A 98 -25.63 -7.37 -0.85
N TYR A 99 -25.49 -6.06 -0.68
CA TYR A 99 -24.70 -5.18 -1.55
C TYR A 99 -23.28 -4.93 -1.02
N ASP A 100 -22.94 -5.50 0.14
CA ASP A 100 -21.64 -5.30 0.77
C ASP A 100 -20.52 -5.88 -0.07
N MET A 101 -19.40 -5.17 -0.09
CA MET A 101 -18.17 -5.71 -0.65
C MET A 101 -17.69 -6.88 0.22
N THR A 102 -17.28 -7.96 -0.45
CA THR A 102 -16.62 -9.08 0.22
C THR A 102 -15.13 -8.81 0.40
N LYS A 103 -14.52 -9.46 1.39
CA LYS A 103 -13.06 -9.36 1.62
C LYS A 103 -12.28 -9.85 0.42
N GLU A 104 -12.70 -10.95 -0.20
CA GLU A 104 -12.06 -11.53 -1.37
C GLU A 104 -12.10 -10.58 -2.57
N THR A 105 -13.23 -9.89 -2.79
CA THR A 105 -13.35 -8.88 -3.83
C THR A 105 -12.44 -7.68 -3.56
N PHE A 106 -12.46 -7.14 -2.34
CA PHE A 106 -11.61 -6.02 -1.94
C PHE A 106 -10.13 -6.34 -2.15
N GLU A 107 -9.67 -7.50 -1.65
CA GLU A 107 -8.29 -7.96 -1.79
C GLU A 107 -7.83 -8.04 -3.25
N GLN A 108 -8.73 -8.43 -4.16
CA GLN A 108 -8.44 -8.56 -5.59
C GLN A 108 -8.44 -7.21 -6.32
N SER A 109 -9.23 -6.23 -5.85
CA SER A 109 -9.33 -4.91 -6.47
C SER A 109 -8.07 -4.07 -6.26
N ILE A 110 -7.48 -4.12 -5.07
CA ILE A 110 -6.36 -3.24 -4.74
C ILE A 110 -5.03 -3.72 -5.34
N THR A 111 -4.18 -2.79 -5.77
CA THR A 111 -2.89 -3.10 -6.41
C THR A 111 -1.77 -2.26 -5.82
N LEU A 112 -0.71 -2.92 -5.35
CA LEU A 112 0.48 -2.25 -4.81
C LEU A 112 1.18 -1.43 -5.90
N MET A 113 1.45 -0.16 -5.59
CA MET A 113 2.07 0.81 -6.51
C MET A 113 3.43 1.28 -6.01
N ASP A 114 3.54 1.64 -4.74
CA ASP A 114 4.76 2.23 -4.19
C ASP A 114 5.14 1.57 -2.87
N ILE A 115 6.43 1.39 -2.64
CA ILE A 115 7.03 0.97 -1.37
C ILE A 115 8.05 2.03 -0.97
N LEU A 116 7.96 2.53 0.26
CA LEU A 116 8.95 3.41 0.86
C LEU A 116 9.48 2.78 2.15
N ILE A 117 10.76 2.40 2.14
CA ILE A 117 11.45 1.93 3.33
C ILE A 117 11.83 3.15 4.17
N ARG A 118 11.26 3.26 5.36
CA ARG A 118 11.55 4.31 6.35
C ARG A 118 12.33 3.73 7.52
N GLU A 119 12.71 4.61 8.44
CA GLU A 119 13.47 4.24 9.63
C GLU A 119 12.75 3.22 10.51
N ASN A 120 11.47 3.46 10.77
CA ASN A 120 10.67 2.70 11.74
C ASN A 120 9.65 1.76 11.10
N ASP A 121 9.23 2.06 9.87
CA ASP A 121 8.16 1.37 9.17
C ASP A 121 8.46 1.21 7.68
N ILE A 122 7.63 0.41 7.02
CA ILE A 122 7.56 0.25 5.59
C ILE A 122 6.21 0.83 5.18
N TYR A 123 6.25 1.90 4.41
CA TYR A 123 5.05 2.49 3.86
C TYR A 123 4.78 1.91 2.48
N CYS A 124 3.52 1.62 2.20
CA CYS A 124 3.04 1.14 0.93
C CYS A 124 1.87 2.01 0.46
N GLU A 125 1.84 2.31 -0.82
CA GLU A 125 0.68 2.90 -1.49
C GLU A 125 0.05 1.87 -2.43
N TYR A 126 -1.28 1.76 -2.35
CA TYR A 126 -2.08 0.91 -3.21
C TYR A 126 -3.04 1.75 -4.05
N ASN A 127 -3.19 1.37 -5.31
CA ASN A 127 -4.37 1.73 -6.10
C ASN A 127 -5.57 0.96 -5.53
N ASP A 128 -6.68 1.66 -5.27
CA ASP A 128 -7.87 1.07 -4.65
C ASP A 128 -8.70 0.21 -5.61
N GLY A 129 -8.48 0.31 -6.93
CA GLY A 129 -9.30 -0.39 -7.92
C GLY A 129 -10.76 0.09 -7.90
N ASP A 130 -10.96 1.39 -7.67
CA ASP A 130 -12.26 2.07 -7.54
C ASP A 130 -13.08 1.71 -6.28
N VAL A 131 -12.52 0.91 -5.35
CA VAL A 131 -13.16 0.58 -4.07
C VAL A 131 -13.54 1.84 -3.29
N PHE A 132 -12.72 2.89 -3.33
CA PHE A 132 -12.97 4.17 -2.70
C PHE A 132 -13.05 5.28 -3.74
N GLY A 133 -13.68 5.03 -4.89
CA GLY A 133 -13.87 6.05 -5.93
C GLY A 133 -12.58 6.55 -6.58
N GLY A 134 -11.53 5.72 -6.59
CA GLY A 134 -10.25 6.03 -7.24
C GLY A 134 -9.22 6.70 -6.31
N HIS A 135 -9.45 6.65 -5.00
CA HIS A 135 -8.52 7.14 -4.00
C HIS A 135 -7.29 6.22 -3.86
N ARG A 136 -6.33 6.59 -3.00
CA ARG A 136 -5.16 5.77 -2.68
C ARG A 136 -5.33 5.17 -1.31
N ILE A 137 -4.87 3.93 -1.16
CA ILE A 137 -4.79 3.32 0.18
C ILE A 137 -3.35 3.45 0.65
N HIS A 138 -3.19 4.08 1.79
CA HIS A 138 -1.92 4.34 2.46
C HIS A 138 -1.78 3.35 3.61
N ALA A 139 -0.80 2.45 3.53
CA ALA A 139 -0.60 1.40 4.54
C ALA A 139 0.83 1.44 5.10
N SER A 140 0.96 1.44 6.43
CA SER A 140 2.24 1.33 7.11
C SER A 140 2.38 -0.03 7.78
N PHE A 141 3.56 -0.63 7.66
CA PHE A 141 3.90 -1.93 8.23
C PHE A 141 5.16 -1.80 9.10
N ASP A 142 5.29 -2.62 10.14
CA ASP A 142 6.56 -2.73 10.86
C ASP A 142 7.63 -3.49 10.02
N ASN A 143 8.85 -3.56 10.55
CA ASN A 143 9.96 -4.28 9.89
C ASN A 143 9.79 -5.82 9.89
N GLU A 144 8.75 -6.34 10.56
CA GLU A 144 8.34 -7.75 10.58
C GLU A 144 7.14 -8.00 9.65
N TYR A 145 6.73 -6.97 8.89
CA TYR A 145 5.64 -6.97 7.92
C TYR A 145 4.23 -7.07 8.52
N ASN A 146 4.06 -6.71 9.79
CA ASN A 146 2.74 -6.59 10.40
C ASN A 146 2.14 -5.22 10.08
N LEU A 147 0.85 -5.18 9.73
CA LEU A 147 0.13 -3.93 9.49
C LEU A 147 0.07 -3.11 10.78
N LEU A 148 0.48 -1.84 10.69
CA LEU A 148 0.38 -0.86 11.76
C LEU A 148 -0.86 0.02 11.61
N ALA A 149 -1.14 0.45 10.37
CA ALA A 149 -2.30 1.26 10.03
C ALA A 149 -2.57 1.19 8.51
N ALA A 150 -3.83 1.37 8.14
CA ALA A 150 -4.26 1.60 6.76
C ALA A 150 -5.30 2.74 6.72
N GLU A 151 -5.19 3.64 5.75
CA GLU A 151 -6.09 4.79 5.57
C GLU A 151 -6.28 5.12 4.07
N ILE A 152 -7.28 5.96 3.75
CA ILE A 152 -7.69 6.39 2.40
C ILE A 152 -7.30 7.86 2.17
#